data_AF-A0A5J4RBK7-F1
#
_entry.id   AF-A0A5J4RBK7-F1
#
_cell.length_a   1.000
_cell.length_b   1.000
_cell.length_c   1.000
_cell.angle_alpha   90.00
_cell.angle_beta   90.00
_cell.angle_gamma   90.00
#
_symmetry.space_group_name_H-M   'P 1'
#
loop_
_entity.id
_entity.type
_entity.pdbx_description
1 polymer ?
#
loop_
_entity_poly.entity_id
_entity_poly.type
_entity_poly.pdbx_seq_one_letter_code
_entity_poly.pdbx_strand_id
1 'polypeptide(L)'
;MKVTYLPGGYIKLKQKEKGYPVELTYLKKKATEAKIQFTKNDKPNDIFYEITEKMKDRNDAFCNQVFATLKAEKLEILNEARANPKMLAKWLYENQGEMRFGSENRLFLVLVDTDDFTNSWKLKRNIDLLKPTIVSYLDNFKDKQITDLNVFFEFKGKPRGFSTLADVIFVVK
;
A
#
# COMPACT_ATOMS: atom_id res chain seq x y z
N MET A 1 -7.40 -15.19 9.43
CA MET A 1 -6.27 -14.33 9.02
C MET A 1 -6.33 -14.11 7.51
N LYS A 2 -6.10 -12.88 7.02
CA LYS A 2 -6.15 -12.53 5.59
C LYS A 2 -4.84 -11.89 5.16
N VAL A 3 -4.17 -12.47 4.17
CA VAL A 3 -2.93 -11.91 3.60
C VAL A 3 -3.28 -10.93 2.49
N THR A 4 -2.64 -9.76 2.50
CA THR A 4 -2.81 -8.72 1.50
C THR A 4 -1.52 -7.92 1.33
N TYR A 5 -1.55 -6.94 0.42
CA TYR A 5 -0.46 -5.99 0.18
C TYR A 5 -0.95 -4.61 0.57
N LEU A 6 -0.07 -3.63 0.67
CA LEU A 6 -0.52 -2.25 0.85
C LEU A 6 -1.41 -1.87 -0.34
N PRO A 7 -2.74 -1.67 -0.15
CA PRO A 7 -3.64 -1.60 -1.29
C PRO A 7 -3.37 -0.35 -2.13
N GLY A 8 -3.27 -0.51 -3.45
CA GLY A 8 -3.07 0.63 -4.35
C GLY A 8 -4.18 1.70 -4.22
N GLY A 9 -5.41 1.31 -3.90
CA GLY A 9 -6.50 2.24 -3.60
C GLY A 9 -6.26 3.07 -2.32
N TYR A 10 -5.70 2.45 -1.29
CA TYR A 10 -5.34 3.12 -0.03
C TYR A 10 -4.18 4.10 -0.25
N ILE A 11 -3.16 3.69 -1.01
CA ILE A 11 -2.05 4.58 -1.39
C ILE A 11 -2.57 5.81 -2.13
N LYS A 12 -3.44 5.63 -3.13
CA LYS A 12 -4.06 6.75 -3.87
C LYS A 12 -4.88 7.67 -2.99
N LEU A 13 -5.63 7.12 -2.03
CA LEU A 13 -6.38 7.91 -1.05
C LEU A 13 -5.43 8.80 -0.23
N LYS A 14 -4.36 8.20 0.32
CA LYS A 14 -3.38 8.92 1.14
C LYS A 14 -2.54 9.93 0.35
N GLN A 15 -2.18 9.62 -0.89
CA GLN A 15 -1.57 10.58 -1.80
C GLN A 15 -2.45 11.82 -1.99
N LYS A 16 -3.76 11.62 -2.20
CA LYS A 16 -4.71 12.73 -2.35
C LYS A 16 -4.84 13.56 -1.08
N GLU A 17 -4.94 12.92 0.09
CA GLU A 17 -5.01 13.62 1.39
C GLU A 17 -3.76 14.48 1.65
N LYS A 18 -2.58 14.00 1.23
CA LYS A 18 -1.30 14.73 1.36
C LYS A 18 -1.02 15.74 0.23
N GLY A 19 -1.89 15.80 -0.79
CA GLY A 19 -1.69 16.67 -1.95
C GLY A 19 -0.58 16.22 -2.90
N TYR A 20 -0.16 14.95 -2.84
CA TYR A 20 0.81 14.39 -3.77
C TYR A 20 0.21 14.25 -5.18
N PRO A 21 1.01 14.50 -6.23
CA PRO A 21 0.56 14.31 -7.59
C PRO A 21 0.29 12.83 -7.88
N VAL A 22 -0.62 12.56 -8.81
CA VAL A 22 -0.81 11.21 -9.34
C VAL A 22 0.53 10.73 -9.94
N GLU A 23 0.98 9.55 -9.52
CA GLU A 23 2.32 9.03 -9.83
C GLU A 23 2.65 9.07 -11.33
N LEU A 24 1.74 8.62 -12.20
CA LEU A 24 1.93 8.69 -13.66
C LEU A 24 1.99 10.13 -14.18
N THR A 25 1.17 11.04 -13.65
CA THR A 25 1.19 12.45 -14.04
C THR A 25 2.51 13.11 -13.64
N TYR A 26 3.01 12.80 -12.44
CA TYR A 26 4.31 13.24 -11.97
C TYR A 26 5.44 12.71 -12.86
N LEU A 27 5.44 11.40 -13.16
CA LEU A 27 6.43 10.78 -14.04
C LEU A 27 6.42 11.38 -15.45
N LYS A 28 5.25 11.61 -16.06
CA LYS A 28 5.14 12.27 -17.37
C LYS A 28 5.76 13.68 -17.35
N LYS A 29 5.49 14.46 -16.30
CA LYS A 29 6.07 15.80 -16.12
C LYS A 29 7.59 15.71 -16.01
N LYS A 30 8.11 14.82 -15.17
CA LYS A 30 9.55 14.63 -14.97
C LYS A 30 10.27 14.05 -16.19
N ALA A 31 9.64 13.16 -16.93
CA ALA A 31 10.16 12.67 -18.21
C ALA A 31 10.31 13.81 -19.22
N THR A 32 9.32 14.71 -19.29
CA THR A 32 9.35 15.90 -20.15
C THR A 32 10.49 16.85 -19.74
N GLU A 33 10.64 17.14 -18.44
CA GLU A 33 11.76 17.94 -17.90
C GLU A 33 13.13 17.33 -18.25
N ALA A 34 13.24 16.00 -18.18
CA ALA A 34 14.44 15.26 -18.56
C ALA A 34 14.64 15.13 -20.08
N LYS A 35 13.71 15.59 -20.93
CA LYS A 35 13.70 15.37 -22.39
C LYS A 35 13.66 13.88 -22.79
N ILE A 36 13.05 13.03 -21.95
CA ILE A 36 12.79 11.62 -22.26
C ILE A 36 11.53 11.53 -23.12
N GLN A 37 11.67 10.96 -24.32
CA GLN A 37 10.53 10.71 -25.21
C GLN A 37 9.76 9.48 -24.74
N PHE A 38 8.43 9.53 -24.74
CA PHE A 38 7.54 8.42 -24.42
C PHE A 38 6.25 8.51 -25.24
N THR A 39 5.60 7.39 -25.48
CA THR A 39 4.38 7.33 -26.29
C THR A 39 3.19 7.85 -25.48
N LYS A 40 2.48 8.87 -25.99
CA LYS A 40 1.40 9.53 -25.24
C LYS A 40 0.03 8.84 -25.38
N ASN A 41 -0.14 7.99 -26.39
CA ASN A 41 -1.41 7.37 -26.75
C ASN A 41 -1.55 5.91 -26.27
N ASP A 42 -0.59 5.40 -25.50
CA ASP A 42 -0.64 4.04 -24.96
C ASP A 42 -1.43 3.95 -23.65
N LYS A 43 -1.65 2.71 -23.18
CA LYS A 43 -2.34 2.48 -21.91
C LYS A 43 -1.50 3.06 -20.75
N PRO A 44 -2.13 3.55 -19.67
CA PRO A 44 -1.42 4.14 -18.53
C PRO A 44 -0.27 3.31 -17.97
N ASN A 45 -0.44 1.98 -17.91
CA ASN A 45 0.59 1.05 -17.42
C ASN A 45 1.77 0.94 -18.38
N ASP A 46 1.52 0.97 -19.68
CA ASP A 46 2.57 0.86 -20.71
C ASP A 46 3.42 2.14 -20.71
N ILE A 47 2.77 3.31 -20.61
CA ILE A 47 3.47 4.60 -20.47
C ILE A 47 4.29 4.64 -19.17
N PHE A 48 3.71 4.17 -18.06
CA PHE A 48 4.41 4.09 -16.78
C PHE A 48 5.68 3.24 -16.90
N TYR A 49 5.56 2.05 -17.49
CA TYR A 49 6.66 1.13 -17.70
C TYR A 49 7.73 1.76 -18.61
N GLU A 50 7.35 2.30 -19.76
CA GLU A 50 8.27 2.92 -20.72
C GLU A 50 9.07 4.07 -20.09
N ILE A 51 8.41 5.00 -19.38
CA ILE A 51 9.09 6.11 -18.71
C ILE A 51 10.06 5.57 -17.64
N THR A 52 9.61 4.59 -16.86
CA THR A 52 10.40 4.00 -15.77
C THR A 52 11.67 3.35 -16.30
N GLU A 53 11.56 2.51 -17.33
CA GLU A 53 12.73 1.85 -17.92
C GLU A 53 13.69 2.85 -18.56
N LYS A 54 13.19 3.84 -19.31
CA LYS A 54 14.05 4.89 -19.89
C LYS A 54 14.75 5.74 -18.84
N MET A 55 14.10 6.04 -17.72
CA MET A 55 14.73 6.75 -16.60
C MET A 55 15.78 5.89 -15.89
N LYS A 56 15.54 4.58 -15.74
CA LYS A 56 16.52 3.63 -15.20
C LYS A 56 17.73 3.47 -16.10
N ASP A 57 17.53 3.32 -17.41
CA ASP A 57 18.60 3.18 -18.40
C ASP A 57 19.49 4.43 -18.42
N ARG A 58 18.89 5.60 -18.27
CA ARG A 58 19.62 6.86 -18.20
C ARG A 58 20.45 7.01 -16.93
N ASN A 59 19.94 6.51 -15.80
CA ASN A 59 20.62 6.41 -14.50
C ASN A 59 21.36 7.69 -14.04
N ASP A 60 20.84 8.88 -14.39
CA ASP A 60 21.45 10.14 -13.95
C ASP A 60 20.88 10.61 -12.60
N ALA A 61 21.53 11.61 -11.99
CA ALA A 61 21.13 12.14 -10.69
C ALA A 61 19.67 12.64 -10.68
N PHE A 62 19.18 13.18 -11.80
CA PHE A 62 17.81 13.66 -11.91
C PHE A 62 16.81 12.49 -11.87
N CYS A 63 17.01 11.47 -12.70
CA CYS A 63 16.13 10.30 -12.75
C CYS A 63 16.12 9.54 -11.42
N ASN A 64 17.29 9.39 -10.79
CA ASN A 64 17.41 8.78 -9.49
C ASN A 64 16.68 9.58 -8.40
N GLN A 65 16.72 10.92 -8.45
CA GLN A 65 15.98 11.78 -7.54
C GLN A 65 14.45 11.67 -7.72
N VAL A 66 13.99 11.50 -8.95
CA VAL A 66 12.56 11.27 -9.26
C VAL A 66 12.08 9.98 -8.58
N PHE A 67 12.81 8.87 -8.72
CA PHE A 67 12.47 7.61 -8.05
C PHE A 67 12.60 7.70 -6.53
N ALA A 68 13.63 8.38 -6.02
CA ALA A 68 13.79 8.60 -4.57
C ALA A 68 12.60 9.38 -3.99
N THR A 69 12.10 10.38 -4.70
CA THR A 69 10.92 11.16 -4.29
C THR A 69 9.68 10.26 -4.23
N LEU A 70 9.41 9.48 -5.28
CA LEU A 70 8.27 8.56 -5.31
C LEU A 70 8.36 7.47 -4.23
N LYS A 71 9.57 6.97 -3.96
CA LYS A 71 9.82 6.02 -2.87
C LYS A 71 9.55 6.66 -1.51
N ALA A 72 10.03 7.88 -1.29
CA ALA A 72 9.83 8.61 -0.03
C ALA A 72 8.34 8.85 0.25
N GLU A 73 7.56 9.29 -0.74
CA GLU A 73 6.10 9.47 -0.60
C GLU A 73 5.40 8.16 -0.20
N LYS A 74 5.75 7.03 -0.82
CA LYS A 74 5.18 5.72 -0.48
C LYS A 74 5.60 5.23 0.91
N LEU A 75 6.85 5.47 1.30
CA LEU A 75 7.36 5.16 2.64
C LEU A 75 6.65 5.98 3.71
N GLU A 76 6.38 7.26 3.46
CA GLU A 76 5.61 8.09 4.39
C GLU A 76 4.20 7.52 4.62
N ILE A 77 3.53 7.13 3.54
CA ILE A 77 2.19 6.50 3.61
C ILE A 77 2.24 5.17 4.36
N LEU A 78 3.28 4.35 4.11
CA LEU A 78 3.49 3.10 4.85
C LEU A 78 3.68 3.35 6.34
N ASN A 79 4.51 4.33 6.70
CA ASN A 79 4.77 4.67 8.10
C ASN A 79 3.52 5.19 8.80
N GLU A 80 2.70 6.00 8.12
CA GLU A 80 1.40 6.44 8.64
C GLU A 80 0.46 5.25 8.86
N ALA A 81 0.39 4.31 7.92
CA ALA A 81 -0.41 3.10 8.06
C ALA A 81 0.07 2.20 9.22
N ARG A 82 1.39 2.14 9.47
CA ARG A 82 1.98 1.43 10.61
C ARG A 82 1.71 2.12 11.95
N ALA A 83 1.72 3.45 11.96
CA ALA A 83 1.39 4.25 13.14
C ALA A 83 -0.10 4.18 13.49
N ASN A 84 -0.97 4.01 12.49
CA ASN A 84 -2.41 3.86 12.67
C ASN A 84 -2.98 2.65 11.90
N PRO A 85 -2.68 1.41 12.35
CA PRO A 85 -3.12 0.19 11.68
C PRO A 85 -4.64 0.07 11.60
N LYS A 86 -5.35 0.63 12.57
CA LYS A 86 -6.82 0.67 12.64
C LYS A 86 -7.44 1.40 11.46
N MET A 87 -6.82 2.49 11.00
CA MET A 87 -7.28 3.22 9.82
C MET A 87 -7.16 2.38 8.54
N LEU A 88 -6.06 1.65 8.39
CA LEU A 88 -5.89 0.72 7.27
C LEU A 88 -6.88 -0.44 7.37
N ALA A 89 -7.08 -1.03 8.55
CA ALA A 89 -8.06 -2.09 8.78
C ALA A 89 -9.48 -1.61 8.40
N LYS A 90 -9.90 -0.43 8.86
CA LYS A 90 -11.17 0.19 8.47
C LYS A 90 -11.29 0.27 6.95
N TRP A 91 -10.32 0.88 6.28
CA TRP A 91 -10.33 1.01 4.82
C TRP A 91 -10.44 -0.35 4.11
N LEU A 92 -9.74 -1.37 4.60
CA LEU A 92 -9.78 -2.74 4.08
C LEU A 92 -11.16 -3.40 4.25
N TYR A 93 -11.96 -2.99 5.24
CA TYR A 93 -13.35 -3.42 5.39
C TYR A 93 -14.31 -2.66 4.48
N GLU A 94 -14.15 -1.34 4.35
CA GLU A 94 -15.03 -0.50 3.53
C GLU A 94 -14.87 -0.77 2.03
N ASN A 95 -13.67 -1.17 1.61
CA ASN A 95 -13.31 -1.36 0.19
C ASN A 95 -13.27 -2.85 -0.22
N GLN A 96 -14.04 -3.71 0.44
CA GLN A 96 -14.20 -5.10 0.03
C GLN A 96 -15.05 -5.23 -1.23
N GLY A 97 -14.81 -6.27 -2.03
CA GLY A 97 -15.76 -6.61 -3.09
C GLY A 97 -17.05 -7.16 -2.49
N GLU A 98 -18.20 -6.85 -3.08
CA GLU A 98 -19.53 -7.21 -2.56
C GLU A 98 -19.70 -8.73 -2.32
N MET A 99 -19.26 -9.56 -3.27
CA MET A 99 -19.26 -11.03 -3.13
C MET A 99 -18.30 -11.56 -2.03
N ARG A 100 -17.42 -10.70 -1.50
CA ARG A 100 -16.43 -11.02 -0.46
C ARG A 100 -16.66 -10.20 0.80
N PHE A 101 -17.82 -9.54 0.89
CA PHE A 101 -18.22 -8.79 2.07
C PHE A 101 -18.24 -9.73 3.28
N GLY A 102 -17.61 -9.30 4.36
CA GLY A 102 -17.66 -9.99 5.64
C GLY A 102 -17.27 -9.06 6.78
N SER A 103 -18.03 -9.13 7.86
CA SER A 103 -17.84 -8.35 9.09
C SER A 103 -17.25 -9.17 10.23
N GLU A 104 -16.73 -10.37 9.94
CA GLU A 104 -16.05 -11.20 10.92
C GLU A 104 -14.72 -10.60 11.36
N ASN A 105 -14.24 -11.01 12.53
CA ASN A 105 -12.97 -10.56 13.08
C ASN A 105 -11.81 -11.00 12.18
N ARG A 106 -10.89 -10.09 11.85
CA ARG A 106 -9.75 -10.40 10.96
C ARG A 106 -8.44 -9.83 11.45
N LEU A 107 -7.44 -10.70 11.47
CA LEU A 107 -6.04 -10.30 11.46
C LEU A 107 -5.57 -10.18 10.01
N PHE A 108 -5.15 -8.98 9.61
CA PHE A 108 -4.58 -8.71 8.29
C PHE A 108 -3.07 -8.84 8.33
N LEU A 109 -2.51 -9.56 7.37
CA LEU A 109 -1.07 -9.62 7.15
C LEU A 109 -0.75 -8.83 5.89
N VAL A 110 -0.19 -7.63 6.05
CA VAL A 110 0.13 -6.70 4.97
C VAL A 110 1.60 -6.86 4.61
N LEU A 111 1.87 -7.37 3.41
CA LEU A 111 3.23 -7.55 2.91
C LEU A 111 3.63 -6.33 2.08
N VAL A 112 4.81 -5.79 2.34
CA VAL A 112 5.36 -4.61 1.66
C VAL A 112 6.84 -4.82 1.38
N ASP A 113 7.21 -4.81 0.10
CA ASP A 113 8.61 -4.70 -0.32
C ASP A 113 8.88 -3.21 -0.57
N THR A 114 9.74 -2.59 0.24
CA THR A 114 9.99 -1.14 0.15
C THR A 114 10.87 -0.77 -1.04
N ASP A 115 11.58 -1.74 -1.62
CA ASP A 115 12.32 -1.56 -2.87
C ASP A 115 11.40 -1.74 -4.08
N ASP A 116 10.38 -2.59 -3.98
CA ASP A 116 9.40 -2.83 -5.04
C ASP A 116 7.97 -3.02 -4.51
N PHE A 117 7.30 -1.90 -4.22
CA PHE A 117 5.92 -1.90 -3.73
C PHE A 117 4.97 -2.68 -4.64
N THR A 118 5.19 -2.67 -5.96
CA THR A 118 4.35 -3.34 -6.95
C THR A 118 4.47 -4.86 -6.85
N ASN A 119 5.68 -5.37 -6.58
CA ASN A 119 5.94 -6.80 -6.47
C ASN A 119 6.00 -7.34 -5.04
N SER A 120 5.42 -6.62 -4.07
CA SER A 120 5.25 -7.08 -2.68
C SER A 120 4.61 -8.47 -2.55
N TRP A 121 3.87 -8.92 -3.57
CA TRP A 121 3.30 -10.27 -3.64
C TRP A 121 4.33 -11.40 -3.61
N LYS A 122 5.57 -11.14 -4.06
CA LYS A 122 6.67 -12.11 -4.01
C LYS A 122 7.04 -12.48 -2.58
N LEU A 123 6.86 -11.56 -1.61
CA LEU A 123 7.16 -11.79 -0.20
C LEU A 123 6.30 -12.90 0.42
N LYS A 124 5.13 -13.21 -0.15
CA LYS A 124 4.26 -14.28 0.36
C LYS A 124 4.95 -15.65 0.38
N ARG A 125 5.96 -15.86 -0.46
CA ARG A 125 6.74 -17.10 -0.53
C ARG A 125 7.91 -17.14 0.45
N ASN A 126 8.27 -16.00 1.05
CA ASN A 126 9.39 -15.90 1.98
C ASN A 126 8.94 -16.24 3.40
N ILE A 127 8.76 -17.54 3.68
CA ILE A 127 8.29 -18.02 4.99
C ILE A 127 9.25 -17.62 6.12
N ASP A 128 10.55 -17.56 5.84
CA ASP A 128 11.57 -17.16 6.81
C ASP A 128 11.43 -15.70 7.25
N LEU A 129 10.87 -14.84 6.40
CA LEU A 129 10.50 -13.46 6.75
C LEU A 129 9.13 -13.39 7.46
N LEU A 130 8.15 -14.17 7.00
CA LEU A 130 6.78 -14.12 7.51
C LEU A 130 6.67 -14.68 8.94
N LYS A 131 7.27 -15.85 9.19
CA LYS A 131 7.08 -16.60 10.43
C LYS A 131 7.57 -15.83 11.67
N PRO A 132 8.79 -15.26 11.71
CA PRO A 132 9.26 -14.51 12.88
C PRO A 132 8.38 -13.30 13.19
N THR A 133 7.92 -12.59 12.14
CA THR A 133 7.06 -11.41 12.30
C THR A 133 5.71 -11.78 12.90
N ILE A 134 5.08 -12.87 12.43
CA ILE A 134 3.79 -13.34 12.94
C ILE A 134 3.94 -13.85 14.38
N VAL A 135 4.97 -14.64 14.67
CA VAL A 135 5.21 -15.18 16.01
C VAL A 135 5.45 -14.06 17.02
N SER A 136 6.31 -13.10 16.68
CA SER A 136 6.54 -11.92 17.51
C SER A 136 5.26 -11.13 17.79
N TYR A 137 4.39 -10.96 16.80
CA TYR A 137 3.09 -10.32 17.03
C TYR A 137 2.22 -11.13 18.02
N LEU A 138 2.15 -12.46 17.87
CA LEU A 138 1.35 -13.32 18.74
C LEU A 138 1.87 -13.38 20.17
N ASP A 139 3.20 -13.41 20.36
CA ASP A 139 3.83 -13.44 21.68
C ASP A 139 3.57 -12.15 22.49
N ASN A 140 3.48 -11.01 21.79
CA ASN A 140 3.17 -9.70 22.36
C ASN A 140 1.66 -9.38 22.38
N PHE A 141 0.81 -10.26 21.85
CA PHE A 141 -0.62 -10.00 21.74
C PHE A 141 -1.32 -9.89 23.10
N LYS A 142 -0.79 -10.54 24.14
CA LYS A 142 -1.30 -10.46 25.51
C LYS A 142 -1.34 -9.03 26.07
N ASP A 143 -0.51 -8.14 25.54
CA ASP A 143 -0.41 -6.74 26.00
C ASP A 143 -1.38 -5.81 25.25
N LYS A 144 -2.15 -6.34 24.29
CA LYS A 144 -3.15 -5.57 23.51
C LYS A 144 -4.47 -5.46 24.26
N GLN A 145 -5.02 -4.25 24.29
CA GLN A 145 -6.37 -4.02 24.80
C GLN A 145 -7.40 -4.31 23.69
N ILE A 146 -8.54 -4.90 24.04
CA ILE A 146 -9.62 -5.19 23.09
C ILE A 146 -10.11 -3.91 22.39
N THR A 147 -10.06 -2.77 23.07
CA THR A 147 -10.42 -1.46 22.52
C THR A 147 -9.56 -1.05 21.32
N ASP A 148 -8.30 -1.49 21.30
CA ASP A 148 -7.35 -1.18 20.23
C ASP A 148 -7.71 -1.95 18.95
N LEU A 149 -8.37 -3.10 19.11
CA LEU A 149 -8.78 -4.00 18.03
C LEU A 149 -10.15 -3.61 17.44
N ASN A 150 -10.97 -2.84 18.16
CA ASN A 150 -12.32 -2.52 17.70
C ASN A 150 -12.26 -1.60 16.47
N VAL A 151 -12.82 -2.04 15.35
CA VAL A 151 -12.95 -1.30 14.10
C VAL A 151 -14.42 -1.11 13.76
N PHE A 152 -14.85 0.14 13.64
CA PHE A 152 -16.14 0.50 13.06
C PHE A 152 -15.96 0.91 11.61
N PHE A 153 -16.80 0.40 10.71
CA PHE A 153 -16.73 0.66 9.29
C PHE A 153 -18.11 0.67 8.61
N GLU A 154 -18.19 1.35 7.47
CA GLU A 154 -19.40 1.41 6.65
C GLU A 154 -19.16 0.74 5.30
N PHE A 155 -20.09 -0.13 4.88
CA PHE A 155 -19.97 -0.81 3.60
C PHE A 155 -20.94 -0.24 2.59
N LYS A 156 -20.43 0.13 1.40
CA LYS A 156 -21.25 0.70 0.34
C LYS A 156 -22.39 -0.25 -0.03
N GLY A 157 -23.61 0.28 -0.05
CA GLY A 157 -24.82 -0.50 -0.36
C GLY A 157 -25.43 -1.24 0.85
N LYS A 158 -24.88 -1.07 2.06
CA LYS A 158 -25.51 -1.52 3.30
C LYS A 158 -26.02 -0.32 4.11
N PRO A 159 -27.23 -0.40 4.68
CA PRO A 159 -27.85 0.73 5.38
C PRO A 159 -27.33 0.94 6.82
N ARG A 160 -26.49 0.04 7.34
CA ARG A 160 -25.99 0.07 8.71
C ARG A 160 -24.47 -0.05 8.72
N GLY A 161 -23.83 0.60 9.69
CA GLY A 161 -22.43 0.39 10.01
C GLY A 161 -22.20 -0.94 10.73
N PHE A 162 -20.95 -1.41 10.71
CA PHE A 162 -20.53 -2.67 11.29
C PHE A 162 -19.37 -2.44 12.26
N SER A 163 -19.35 -3.22 13.34
CA SER A 163 -18.23 -3.27 14.29
C SER A 163 -17.61 -4.66 14.29
N THR A 164 -16.29 -4.71 14.35
CA THR A 164 -15.52 -5.96 14.34
C THR A 164 -14.22 -5.81 15.11
N LEU A 165 -13.58 -6.92 15.47
CA LEU A 165 -12.22 -6.91 16.02
C LEU A 165 -11.22 -7.20 14.91
N ALA A 166 -10.30 -6.27 14.67
CA ALA A 166 -9.29 -6.43 13.65
C ALA A 166 -7.98 -5.75 14.01
N ASP A 167 -6.90 -6.28 13.43
CA ASP A 167 -5.57 -5.69 13.54
C ASP A 167 -4.76 -5.97 12.28
N VAL A 168 -3.63 -5.27 12.13
CA VAL A 168 -2.76 -5.36 10.98
C VAL A 168 -1.33 -5.67 11.42
N ILE A 169 -0.82 -6.79 10.93
CA ILE A 169 0.60 -7.15 10.99
C ILE A 169 1.24 -6.69 9.68
N PHE A 170 2.28 -5.87 9.78
CA PHE A 170 3.08 -5.47 8.64
C PHE A 170 4.33 -6.34 8.54
N VAL A 171 4.54 -6.94 7.38
CA VAL A 171 5.80 -7.58 7.01
C VAL A 171 6.45 -6.69 5.97
N VAL A 172 7.53 -6.03 6.38
CA VAL A 172 8.24 -5.05 5.55
C VAL A 172 9.63 -5.61 5.23
N LYS A 173 9.99 -5.58 3.94
CA LYS A 173 11.33 -5.88 3.45
C LYS A 173 11.98 -4.61 2.93
#